data_AF-A0AAW9W8C6-F1
#
_entry.id   AF-A0AAW9W8C6-F1
#
_cell.length_a   1.000
_cell.length_b   1.000
_cell.length_c   1.000
_cell.angle_alpha   90.00
_cell.angle_beta   90.00
_cell.angle_gamma   90.00
#
_symmetry.space_group_name_H-M   'P 1'
#
loop_
_entity.id
_entity.type
_entity.pdbx_description
1 polymer ?
#
loop_
_entity_poly.entity_id
_entity_poly.type
_entity_poly.pdbx_seq_one_letter_code
_entity_poly.pdbx_strand_id
1 'polypeptide(L)'
;MMPQITQFLNNIKNNNEYYSNIINDATVLDDIPILNKNDIRLNPDSIISECYSKKDLIHETTNGTTDYHPLDLYKTPQERVDLNFSLWKERRKFIVGYILKTVRIAV
;
A
#
# COMPACT_ATOMS: atom_id res chain seq x y z
N MET A 1 27.91 8.16 0.82
CA MET A 1 26.75 7.24 0.83
C MET A 1 25.57 8.03 1.36
N MET A 2 24.56 8.33 0.55
CA MET A 2 23.37 9.03 1.07
C MET A 2 22.57 8.07 1.97
N PRO A 3 22.01 8.54 3.09
CA PRO A 3 21.12 7.73 3.92
C PRO A 3 19.93 7.23 3.10
N GLN A 4 19.48 6.00 3.34
CA GLN A 4 18.33 5.40 2.64
C GLN A 4 17.07 6.28 2.73
N ILE A 5 16.87 6.97 3.87
CA ILE A 5 15.76 7.89 4.09
C ILE A 5 15.85 9.12 3.18
N THR A 6 17.04 9.72 3.04
CA THR A 6 17.24 10.87 2.15
C THR A 6 16.96 10.51 0.69
N GLN A 7 17.37 9.32 0.27
CA GLN A 7 17.07 8.83 -1.08
C GLN A 7 15.56 8.64 -1.29
N PHE A 8 14.87 8.09 -0.30
CA PHE A 8 13.42 7.90 -0.34
C PHE A 8 12.67 9.24 -0.41
N LEU A 9 13.02 10.21 0.44
CA LEU A 9 12.42 11.54 0.44
C LEU A 9 12.62 12.26 -0.89
N ASN A 10 13.84 12.22 -1.45
CA ASN A 10 14.13 12.78 -2.76
C ASN A 10 13.31 12.11 -3.87
N ASN A 11 13.12 10.79 -3.79
CA ASN A 11 12.31 10.07 -4.76
C ASN A 11 10.84 10.51 -4.71
N ILE A 12 10.26 10.69 -3.52
CA ILE A 12 8.89 11.20 -3.38
C ILE A 12 8.78 12.62 -3.95
N LYS A 13 9.68 13.52 -3.56
CA LYS A 13 9.68 14.92 -4.03
C LYS A 13 9.68 15.04 -5.56
N ASN A 14 10.43 14.17 -6.22
CA ASN A 14 10.65 14.26 -7.67
C ASN A 14 9.62 13.51 -8.51
N ASN A 15 8.86 12.58 -7.91
CA ASN A 15 7.99 11.68 -8.68
C ASN A 15 6.56 11.64 -8.16
N ASN A 16 6.18 12.42 -7.13
CA ASN A 16 4.82 12.43 -6.63
C ASN A 16 4.34 13.87 -6.50
N GLU A 17 3.46 14.29 -7.41
CA GLU A 17 2.94 15.65 -7.48
C GLU A 17 2.21 16.05 -6.19
N TYR A 18 1.45 15.14 -5.58
CA TYR A 18 0.75 15.44 -4.33
C TYR A 18 1.73 15.78 -3.21
N TYR A 19 2.71 14.90 -2.97
CA TYR A 19 3.66 15.10 -1.88
C TYR A 19 4.69 16.18 -2.18
N SER A 20 5.12 16.38 -3.42
CA SER A 20 6.13 17.40 -3.78
C SER A 20 5.74 18.80 -3.29
N ASN A 21 4.44 19.12 -3.34
CA ASN A 21 3.87 20.37 -2.84
C ASN A 21 3.86 20.48 -1.31
N ILE A 22 3.86 19.36 -0.59
CA ILE A 22 3.68 19.32 0.86
C ILE A 22 5.01 19.12 1.61
N ILE A 23 5.92 18.31 1.06
CA ILE A 23 7.12 17.87 1.76
C ILE A 23 8.38 18.65 1.34
N ASN A 24 8.24 19.83 0.73
CA ASN A 24 9.36 20.59 0.17
C ASN A 24 10.56 20.71 1.13
N ASP A 25 10.29 20.95 2.41
CA ASP A 25 11.31 21.10 3.47
C ASP A 25 11.49 19.86 4.36
N ALA A 26 10.82 18.74 4.07
CA ALA A 26 10.93 17.52 4.87
C ALA A 26 12.36 16.97 4.84
N THR A 27 12.90 16.69 6.04
CA THR A 27 14.24 16.11 6.23
C THR A 27 14.18 14.77 6.96
N VAL A 28 13.09 14.51 7.68
CA VAL A 28 12.81 13.25 8.37
C VAL A 28 11.43 12.71 7.97
N LEU A 29 11.18 11.43 8.27
CA LEU A 29 9.90 10.78 7.92
C LEU A 29 8.70 11.38 8.68
N ASP A 30 8.93 11.89 9.89
CA ASP A 30 7.88 12.46 10.73
C ASP A 30 7.32 13.78 10.16
N ASP A 31 8.04 14.40 9.21
CA ASP A 31 7.57 15.60 8.49
C ASP A 31 6.55 15.26 7.39
N ILE A 32 6.40 13.97 7.04
CA ILE A 32 5.48 13.54 5.98
C ILE A 32 4.07 13.42 6.57
N PRO A 33 3.08 14.15 6.03
CA PRO A 33 1.71 14.04 6.51
C PRO A 33 1.14 12.65 6.23
N ILE A 34 0.40 12.12 7.20
CA ILE A 34 -0.35 10.87 7.03
C ILE A 34 -1.61 11.18 6.19
N LEU A 35 -1.76 10.47 5.07
CA LEU A 35 -2.94 10.58 4.22
C LEU A 35 -4.21 10.13 4.94
N ASN A 36 -5.26 10.92 4.79
CA ASN A 36 -6.63 10.51 5.07
C ASN A 36 -7.34 10.08 3.77
N LYS A 37 -8.57 9.53 3.90
CA LYS A 37 -9.33 9.04 2.74
C LYS A 37 -9.76 10.15 1.77
N ASN A 38 -10.03 11.35 2.28
CA ASN A 38 -10.45 12.49 1.45
C ASN A 38 -9.29 13.04 0.62
N ASP A 39 -8.07 13.02 1.16
CA ASP A 39 -6.87 13.42 0.40
C ASP A 39 -6.75 12.59 -0.89
N ILE A 40 -6.96 11.28 -0.78
CA ILE A 40 -6.90 10.34 -1.90
C ILE A 40 -8.05 10.59 -2.90
N ARG A 41 -9.27 10.80 -2.40
CA ARG A 41 -10.46 11.03 -3.25
C ARG A 41 -10.38 12.34 -4.02
N LEU A 42 -9.85 13.39 -3.41
CA LEU A 42 -9.72 14.72 -4.03
C LEU A 42 -8.54 14.80 -5.00
N ASN A 43 -7.57 13.88 -4.89
CA ASN A 43 -6.33 13.89 -5.66
C ASN A 43 -6.04 12.52 -6.31
N PRO A 44 -6.97 11.96 -7.10
CA PRO A 44 -6.91 10.56 -7.55
C PRO A 44 -5.80 10.26 -8.56
N ASP A 45 -5.24 11.29 -9.20
CA ASP A 45 -4.16 11.17 -10.19
C ASP A 45 -2.81 11.59 -9.59
N SER A 46 -2.76 12.75 -8.92
CA SER A 46 -1.51 13.32 -8.38
C SER A 46 -0.91 12.53 -7.21
N ILE A 47 -1.69 11.67 -6.55
CA ILE A 47 -1.19 10.73 -5.53
C ILE A 47 -0.44 9.55 -6.15
N ILE A 48 -0.70 9.21 -7.40
CA ILE A 48 0.02 8.13 -8.08
C ILE A 48 1.37 8.69 -8.52
N SER A 49 2.44 8.01 -8.12
CA SER A 49 3.79 8.42 -8.54
C SER A 49 3.94 8.35 -10.06
N GLU A 50 4.61 9.34 -10.64
CA GLU A 50 4.92 9.46 -12.06
C GLU A 50 5.75 8.29 -12.60
N CYS A 51 6.41 7.54 -11.71
CA CYS A 51 7.07 6.28 -12.06
C CYS A 51 6.09 5.20 -12.54
N TYR A 52 4.78 5.39 -12.33
CA TYR A 52 3.73 4.47 -12.71
C TYR A 52 2.73 5.11 -13.67
N SER A 53 2.43 4.39 -14.75
CA SER A 53 1.31 4.74 -15.62
C SER A 53 0.04 4.12 -15.05
N LYS A 54 -0.94 4.98 -14.68
CA LYS A 54 -2.23 4.55 -14.11
C LYS A 54 -2.96 3.52 -14.96
N LYS A 55 -2.78 3.54 -16.28
CA LYS A 55 -3.38 2.60 -17.24
C LYS A 55 -2.84 1.18 -17.10
N ASP A 56 -1.63 1.03 -16.59
CA ASP A 56 -0.95 -0.26 -16.40
C ASP A 56 -1.17 -0.83 -14.99
N LEU A 57 -1.86 -0.07 -14.13
CA LEU A 57 -2.19 -0.48 -12.77
C LEU A 57 -3.53 -1.21 -12.73
N ILE A 58 -3.60 -2.23 -11.89
CA ILE A 58 -4.83 -2.93 -11.56
C ILE A 58 -5.62 -2.06 -10.60
N HIS A 59 -6.84 -1.69 -11.01
CA HIS A 59 -7.79 -0.97 -10.18
C HIS A 59 -8.56 -1.95 -9.28
N GLU A 60 -8.59 -1.64 -7.99
CA GLU A 60 -9.34 -2.36 -6.96
C GLU A 60 -10.07 -1.34 -6.06
N THR A 61 -11.01 -1.81 -5.24
CA THR A 61 -11.74 -0.96 -4.29
C THR A 61 -11.73 -1.56 -2.89
N THR A 62 -11.77 -0.70 -1.87
CA THR A 62 -11.88 -1.16 -0.47
C THR A 62 -13.28 -1.65 -0.13
N ASN A 63 -13.37 -2.77 0.59
CA ASN A 63 -14.66 -3.30 1.07
C ASN A 63 -15.33 -2.45 2.17
N GLY A 64 -14.57 -1.60 2.87
CA GLY A 64 -15.08 -0.76 3.97
C GLY A 64 -15.47 0.64 3.49
N THR A 65 -16.76 0.96 3.50
CA THR A 65 -17.27 2.29 3.19
C THR A 65 -17.31 3.14 4.45
N THR A 66 -16.35 4.05 4.60
CA THR A 66 -16.57 5.26 5.42
C THR A 66 -17.08 6.30 4.44
N ASP A 67 -18.24 6.90 4.72
CA ASP A 67 -18.90 7.90 3.85
C ASP A 67 -19.46 7.36 2.53
N TYR A 68 -20.03 6.15 2.54
CA TYR A 68 -20.81 5.55 1.44
C TYR A 68 -20.08 5.24 0.12
N HIS A 69 -18.82 5.64 -0.04
CA HIS A 69 -18.04 5.37 -1.25
C HIS A 69 -16.80 4.52 -0.96
N PRO A 70 -16.63 3.36 -1.62
CA PRO A 70 -15.38 2.62 -1.62
C PRO A 70 -14.21 3.50 -2.05
N LEU A 71 -13.04 3.30 -1.46
CA LEU A 71 -11.82 3.97 -1.88
C LEU A 71 -11.19 3.22 -3.05
N ASP A 72 -10.86 3.95 -4.11
CA ASP A 72 -10.13 3.42 -5.25
C ASP A 72 -8.66 3.16 -4.87
N LEU A 73 -8.17 2.00 -5.27
CA LEU A 73 -6.81 1.55 -5.05
C LEU A 73 -6.19 1.11 -6.37
N TYR A 74 -4.90 1.37 -6.53
CA TYR A 74 -4.13 0.99 -7.70
C TYR A 74 -2.92 0.17 -7.27
N LYS A 75 -2.70 -0.95 -7.94
CA LYS A 75 -1.58 -1.86 -7.68
C LYS A 75 -0.93 -2.29 -8.97
N THR A 76 0.37 -2.47 -8.97
CA THR A 76 1.04 -3.15 -10.08
C THR A 76 0.60 -4.63 -10.12
N PRO A 77 0.65 -5.28 -11.30
CA PRO A 77 0.41 -6.72 -11.40
C PRO A 77 1.31 -7.55 -10.48
N GLN A 78 2.58 -7.15 -10.34
CA GLN A 78 3.55 -7.83 -9.50
C GLN A 78 3.17 -7.74 -8.01
N GLU A 79 2.84 -6.55 -7.50
CA GLU A 79 2.40 -6.38 -6.12
C GLU A 79 1.17 -7.22 -5.79
N ARG A 80 0.23 -7.33 -6.74
CA ARG A 80 -0.97 -8.16 -6.56
C ARG A 80 -0.63 -9.65 -6.41
N VAL A 81 0.35 -10.13 -7.19
CA VAL A 81 0.84 -11.51 -7.09
C VAL A 81 1.54 -11.73 -5.75
N ASP A 82 2.42 -10.82 -5.34
CA ASP A 82 3.18 -10.92 -4.09
C ASP A 82 2.27 -10.88 -2.85
N LEU A 83 1.25 -10.02 -2.87
CA LEU A 83 0.22 -9.96 -1.83
C LEU A 83 -0.57 -11.27 -1.74
N ASN A 84 -0.95 -11.86 -2.88
CA ASN A 84 -1.66 -13.13 -2.90
C ASN A 84 -0.81 -14.28 -2.34
N PHE A 85 0.46 -14.34 -2.71
CA PHE A 85 1.38 -15.34 -2.16
C PHE A 85 1.61 -15.15 -0.66
N SER A 86 1.78 -13.90 -0.21
CA SER A 86 1.92 -13.56 1.21
C SER A 86 0.69 -14.00 2.00
N LEU A 87 -0.51 -13.69 1.51
CA LEU A 87 -1.77 -14.09 2.13
C LEU A 87 -1.92 -15.61 2.15
N TRP A 88 -1.59 -16.29 1.06
CA TRP A 88 -1.61 -17.75 1.01
C TRP A 88 -0.65 -18.40 2.02
N LYS A 89 0.58 -17.87 2.13
CA LYS A 89 1.58 -18.33 3.10
C LYS A 89 1.07 -18.19 4.53
N GLU A 90 0.48 -17.05 4.88
CA GLU A 90 -0.12 -16.85 6.21
C GLU A 90 -1.30 -17.78 6.46
N ARG A 91 -2.22 -17.94 5.49
CA ARG A 91 -3.36 -18.87 5.59
C ARG A 91 -2.91 -20.31 5.86
N ARG A 92 -1.81 -20.77 5.27
CA ARG A 92 -1.29 -22.13 5.50
C ARG A 92 -0.80 -22.36 6.92
N LYS A 93 -0.34 -21.32 7.65
CA LYS A 93 0.03 -21.47 9.07
C LYS A 93 -1.17 -21.93 9.92
N PHE A 94 -2.36 -21.44 9.61
CA PHE A 94 -3.60 -21.81 10.31
C PHE A 94 -4.04 -23.25 9.99
N ILE A 95 -3.86 -23.70 8.75
CA ILE A 95 -4.19 -25.08 8.34
C ILE A 95 -3.32 -26.10 9.08
N VAL A 96 -2.01 -25.85 9.17
CA VAL A 96 -1.08 -26.73 9.91
C VAL A 96 -1.43 -26.76 11.40
N GLY A 97 -1.75 -25.61 12.00
CA GLY A 97 -2.19 -25.54 13.40
C GLY A 97 -3.52 -26.26 13.67
N TYR A 98 -4.46 -26.23 12.72
CA TYR A 98 -5.72 -26.95 12.84
C TYR A 98 -5.53 -28.47 12.73
N ILE A 99 -4.79 -28.95 11.73
CA ILE A 99 -4.49 -30.38 11.55
C ILE A 99 -3.79 -30.96 12.79
N LEU A 100 -2.84 -30.24 13.40
CA LEU A 100 -2.18 -30.66 14.63
C LEU A 100 -3.11 -30.71 15.86
N LYS A 101 -4.16 -29.88 15.91
CA LYS A 101 -5.20 -29.96 16.96
C LYS A 101 -6.12 -31.16 16.76
N THR A 102 -6.47 -31.48 15.52
CA THR A 102 -7.38 -32.59 15.21
C THR A 102 -6.72 -33.97 15.42
N VAL A 103 -5.42 -34.09 15.16
CA VAL A 103 -4.67 -35.35 15.36
C VAL A 103 -4.46 -35.72 16.85
N ARG A 104 -4.74 -34.80 17.79
CA ARG A 104 -4.69 -35.08 19.24
C ARG A 104 -5.98 -35.64 19.83
N ILE A 105 -7.02 -35.86 19.01
CA ILE A 105 -8.22 -36.59 19.42
C ILE A 105 -8.35 -37.82 18.53
N ALA A 106 -7.51 -38.80 18.81
CA ALA A 106 -7.81 -40.20 18.49
C ALA A 106 -7.80 -40.91 19.84
N VAL A 107 -9.01 -41.17 20.36
CA VAL A 107 -9.27 -42.06 21.50
C VAL A 107 -8.98 -43.49 21.08
#